data_AF-A0A6G1G756-F1
#
_entry.id   AF-A0A6G1G756-F1
#
_cell.length_a   1.000
_cell.length_b   1.000
_cell.length_c   1.000
_cell.angle_alpha   90.00
_cell.angle_beta   90.00
_cell.angle_gamma   90.00
#
_symmetry.space_group_name_H-M   'P 1'
#
loop_
_entity.id
_entity.type
_entity.pdbx_description
1 polymer ?
#
loop_
_entity_poly.entity_id
_entity_poly.type
_entity_poly.pdbx_seq_one_letter_code
_entity_poly.pdbx_strand_id
1 'polypeptide(L)'
;MHYASILNVLTLIFSFTSAAPVADPQPEAAAAPQSDSGGSSIGGPSIGELAWCLVPWHLIACNTANNLADTAAAEAGNLYPQSSLHNGKGDAFRHCYWNALMVIEIGGSDAKSIADNHEQGSSGREKDMDLKNNASGRRIGNGATKEGAKNGCKAAADNGDLVVL
;
A
#
# COMPACT_ATOMS: atom_id res chain seq x y z
N MET A 1 -54.52 16.10 49.25
CA MET A 1 -53.08 15.95 48.90
C MET A 1 -52.95 16.49 47.47
N HIS A 2 -52.79 17.81 47.25
CA HIS A 2 -51.51 18.50 46.97
C HIS A 2 -50.58 17.62 46.09
N TYR A 3 -50.27 17.92 44.81
CA TYR A 3 -49.96 19.20 44.18
C TYR A 3 -50.51 19.33 42.75
N ALA A 4 -50.80 20.58 42.37
CA ALA A 4 -51.21 21.03 41.06
C ALA A 4 -50.01 21.42 40.16
N SER A 5 -50.23 21.28 38.84
CA SER A 5 -49.91 22.15 37.71
C SER A 5 -48.75 23.15 37.79
N ILE A 6 -48.04 23.35 36.66
CA ILE A 6 -47.97 24.64 35.94
C ILE A 6 -47.53 24.40 34.48
N LEU A 7 -48.11 25.26 33.65
CA LEU A 7 -48.23 25.31 32.20
C LEU A 7 -47.07 26.06 31.50
N ASN A 8 -46.90 25.74 30.22
CA ASN A 8 -46.67 26.61 29.03
C ASN A 8 -45.46 27.56 28.87
N VAL A 9 -44.74 27.31 27.76
CA VAL A 9 -44.44 28.20 26.60
C VAL A 9 -43.77 29.54 26.85
N LEU A 10 -42.55 29.69 26.30
CA LEU A 10 -42.11 30.96 25.72
C LEU A 10 -41.07 30.75 24.60
N THR A 11 -41.47 31.13 23.39
CA THR A 11 -40.62 31.37 22.20
C THR A 11 -39.66 32.52 22.48
N LEU A 12 -38.38 32.48 22.03
CA LEU A 12 -37.69 33.60 21.35
C LEU A 12 -36.22 33.29 20.94
N ILE A 13 -35.97 33.34 19.63
CA ILE A 13 -34.88 33.95 18.83
C ILE A 13 -33.36 33.72 19.08
N PHE A 14 -32.69 33.50 17.94
CA PHE A 14 -31.25 33.47 17.62
C PHE A 14 -30.39 34.63 18.17
N SER A 15 -29.13 34.35 18.53
CA SER A 15 -27.91 34.95 17.93
C SER A 15 -26.60 34.37 18.51
N PHE A 16 -25.60 34.22 17.64
CA PHE A 16 -24.29 33.59 17.83
C PHE A 16 -23.33 34.33 18.80
N THR A 17 -22.57 33.57 19.59
CA THR A 17 -21.16 33.87 19.91
C THR A 17 -20.35 32.55 20.00
N SER A 18 -19.15 32.54 19.42
CA SER A 18 -18.29 31.37 19.26
C SER A 18 -17.45 31.07 20.51
N ALA A 19 -17.35 29.80 20.89
CA ALA A 19 -16.23 29.28 21.66
C ALA A 19 -15.91 27.85 21.18
N ALA A 20 -14.65 27.61 20.83
CA ALA A 20 -14.14 26.35 20.28
C ALA A 20 -14.26 25.19 21.28
N PRO A 21 -14.44 23.94 20.81
CA PRO A 21 -14.36 22.77 21.67
C PRO A 21 -12.92 22.51 22.11
N VAL A 22 -12.78 22.28 23.41
CA VAL A 22 -11.54 21.90 24.11
C VAL A 22 -11.11 20.53 23.61
N ALA A 23 -9.84 20.41 23.23
CA ALA A 23 -9.25 19.17 22.71
C ALA A 23 -9.09 18.12 23.81
N ASP A 24 -9.53 16.89 23.51
CA ASP A 24 -9.17 15.70 24.27
C ASP A 24 -7.65 15.42 24.17
N PRO A 25 -7.01 14.91 25.24
CA PRO A 25 -5.59 14.53 25.19
C PRO A 25 -5.40 13.26 24.34
N GLN A 26 -4.64 13.40 23.26
CA GLN A 26 -4.13 12.30 22.43
C GLN A 26 -3.16 11.41 23.24
N PRO A 27 -3.22 10.07 23.13
CA PRO A 27 -2.14 9.22 23.64
C PRO A 27 -0.86 9.49 22.84
N GLU A 28 0.23 9.71 23.58
CA GLU A 28 1.54 10.07 23.08
C GLU A 28 2.06 9.05 22.05
N ALA A 29 2.35 9.55 20.85
CA ALA A 29 2.96 8.80 19.78
C ALA A 29 4.36 8.33 20.21
N ALA A 30 4.55 7.02 20.27
CA ALA A 30 5.89 6.44 20.31
C ALA A 30 6.66 6.91 19.06
N ALA A 31 7.78 7.57 19.29
CA ALA A 31 8.62 8.19 18.29
C ALA A 31 8.98 7.20 17.17
N ALA A 32 8.63 7.56 15.93
CA ALA A 32 9.13 6.90 14.73
C ALA A 32 10.66 7.08 14.66
N PRO A 33 11.44 6.03 14.36
CA PRO A 33 12.87 6.18 14.14
C PRO A 33 13.11 7.09 12.94
N GLN A 34 14.01 8.05 13.15
CA GLN A 34 14.37 9.06 12.18
C GLN A 34 14.98 8.42 10.92
N SER A 35 14.55 8.91 9.76
CA SER A 35 15.14 8.60 8.47
C SER A 35 16.59 9.09 8.43
N ASP A 36 17.53 8.19 8.71
CA ASP A 36 18.93 8.43 8.39
C ASP A 36 19.12 8.20 6.89
N SER A 37 19.56 9.27 6.25
CA SER A 37 20.01 9.35 4.86
C SER A 37 21.25 8.48 4.65
N GLY A 38 21.05 7.17 4.46
CA GLY A 38 22.05 6.21 4.02
C GLY A 38 21.59 5.53 2.72
N GLY A 39 22.36 5.71 1.65
CA GLY A 39 21.96 5.42 0.28
C GLY A 39 21.38 4.02 0.02
N SER A 40 20.27 3.99 -0.72
CA SER A 40 19.83 2.85 -1.51
C SER A 40 19.26 3.37 -2.82
N SER A 41 19.90 3.01 -3.93
CA SER A 41 19.36 3.21 -5.29
C SER A 41 18.26 2.19 -5.59
N ILE A 42 17.34 1.99 -4.64
CA ILE A 42 16.16 1.15 -4.82
C ILE A 42 15.04 2.14 -5.11
N GLY A 43 14.68 2.22 -6.39
CA GLY A 43 13.83 3.25 -6.97
C GLY A 43 12.60 3.51 -6.12
N GLY A 44 12.61 4.65 -5.44
CA GLY A 44 11.38 5.30 -5.01
C GLY A 44 10.56 5.68 -6.24
N PRO A 45 9.26 5.91 -6.07
CA PRO A 45 8.35 6.01 -7.19
C PRO A 45 8.79 7.09 -8.19
N SER A 46 8.80 6.76 -9.48
CA SER A 46 9.04 7.76 -10.52
C SER A 46 7.91 8.80 -10.46
N ILE A 47 8.20 10.04 -10.85
CA ILE A 47 7.25 11.16 -10.89
C ILE A 47 5.94 10.91 -11.67
N GLY A 48 5.83 9.77 -12.38
CA GLY A 48 4.59 9.28 -13.01
C GLY A 48 3.64 8.50 -12.09
N GLU A 49 4.11 7.97 -10.95
CA GLU A 49 3.29 7.21 -9.98
C GLU A 49 2.34 8.07 -9.15
N LEU A 50 2.48 9.39 -9.19
CA LEU A 50 1.64 10.29 -8.40
C LEU A 50 0.25 10.50 -9.03
N ALA A 51 0.07 10.34 -10.35
CA ALA A 51 -1.13 10.85 -11.03
C ALA A 51 -2.42 10.04 -10.81
N TRP A 52 -2.33 8.71 -10.66
CA TRP A 52 -3.51 7.85 -10.44
C TRP A 52 -3.95 7.79 -8.96
N CYS A 53 -3.06 8.12 -8.04
CA CYS A 53 -3.33 8.11 -6.60
C CYS A 53 -3.98 9.40 -6.09
N LEU A 54 -4.10 10.44 -6.92
CA LEU A 54 -4.63 11.76 -6.52
C LEU A 54 -6.17 11.86 -6.49
N VAL A 55 -6.89 10.78 -6.79
CA VAL A 55 -8.36 10.72 -6.62
C VAL A 55 -8.67 10.24 -5.19
N PRO A 56 -9.57 10.91 -4.43
CA PRO A 56 -9.76 10.66 -2.99
C PRO A 56 -10.07 9.21 -2.61
N TRP A 57 -10.83 8.49 -3.44
CA TRP A 57 -11.18 7.08 -3.19
C TRP A 57 -10.07 6.09 -3.55
N HIS A 58 -9.06 6.51 -4.32
CA HIS A 58 -7.87 5.70 -4.66
C HIS A 58 -6.69 5.94 -3.70
N LEU A 59 -6.74 6.98 -2.87
CA LEU A 59 -5.69 7.28 -1.89
C LEU A 59 -5.46 6.14 -0.89
N ILE A 60 -6.52 5.51 -0.38
CA ILE A 60 -6.40 4.42 0.61
C ILE A 60 -5.76 3.19 -0.04
N ALA A 61 -6.25 2.78 -1.21
CA ALA A 61 -5.72 1.64 -1.95
C ALA A 61 -4.25 1.88 -2.37
N CYS A 62 -3.92 3.08 -2.83
CA CYS A 62 -2.54 3.46 -3.15
C CYS A 62 -1.63 3.49 -1.93
N ASN A 63 -2.07 4.05 -0.80
CA ASN A 63 -1.27 4.08 0.42
C ASN A 63 -1.00 2.65 0.93
N THR A 64 -2.02 1.80 0.90
CA THR A 64 -1.86 0.37 1.18
C THR A 64 -0.88 -0.28 0.20
N ALA A 65 -1.04 -0.07 -1.10
CA ALA A 65 -0.14 -0.64 -2.12
C ALA A 65 1.32 -0.18 -1.94
N ASN A 66 1.57 1.09 -1.59
CA ASN A 66 2.91 1.60 -1.32
C ASN A 66 3.55 0.92 -0.09
N ASN A 67 2.81 0.81 1.02
CA ASN A 67 3.30 0.11 2.20
C ASN A 67 3.62 -1.38 1.91
N LEU A 68 2.83 -2.01 1.05
CA LEU A 68 3.07 -3.38 0.60
C LEU A 68 4.26 -3.48 -0.36
N ALA A 69 4.55 -2.44 -1.14
CA ALA A 69 5.74 -2.37 -1.99
C ALA A 69 7.01 -2.33 -1.12
N ASP A 70 7.02 -1.49 -0.08
CA ASP A 70 8.12 -1.44 0.90
C ASP A 70 8.32 -2.78 1.59
N THR A 71 7.23 -3.44 1.98
CA THR A 71 7.26 -4.79 2.56
C THR A 71 7.89 -5.80 1.60
N ALA A 72 7.49 -5.79 0.32
CA ALA A 72 8.04 -6.68 -0.68
C ALA A 72 9.51 -6.40 -0.99
N ALA A 73 9.91 -5.13 -1.04
CA ALA A 73 11.29 -4.71 -1.25
C ALA A 73 12.21 -5.14 -0.10
N ALA A 74 11.76 -4.96 1.15
CA ALA A 74 12.50 -5.40 2.33
C ALA A 74 12.69 -6.92 2.34
N GLU A 75 11.63 -7.68 2.06
CA GLU A 75 11.72 -9.15 1.98
C GLU A 75 12.61 -9.61 0.82
N ALA A 76 12.60 -8.92 -0.32
CA ALA A 76 13.51 -9.20 -1.42
C ALA A 76 14.98 -9.00 -0.99
N GLY A 77 15.29 -7.90 -0.33
CA GLY A 77 16.63 -7.61 0.20
C GLY A 77 17.10 -8.59 1.29
N ASN A 78 16.17 -9.20 2.02
CA ASN A 78 16.49 -10.23 3.01
C ASN A 78 16.74 -11.62 2.38
N LEU A 79 16.06 -11.93 1.28
CA LEU A 79 16.07 -13.27 0.68
C LEU A 79 17.09 -13.43 -0.45
N TYR A 80 17.44 -12.34 -1.13
CA TYR A 80 18.22 -12.37 -2.36
C TYR A 80 19.46 -11.47 -2.28
N PRO A 81 20.55 -11.82 -2.99
CA PRO A 81 21.74 -10.96 -3.03
C PRO A 81 21.44 -9.64 -3.74
N GLN A 82 22.13 -8.58 -3.31
CA GLN A 82 21.95 -7.21 -3.81
C GLN A 82 22.08 -7.12 -5.35
N SER A 83 22.96 -7.92 -5.94
CA SER A 83 23.17 -7.99 -7.39
C SER A 83 21.96 -8.51 -8.19
N SER A 84 20.95 -9.08 -7.52
CA SER A 84 19.75 -9.63 -8.16
C SER A 84 18.48 -8.82 -7.89
N LEU A 85 18.58 -7.71 -7.16
CA LEU A 85 17.44 -6.84 -6.83
C LEU A 85 17.00 -5.92 -7.98
N HIS A 86 17.76 -5.90 -9.07
CA HIS A 86 17.38 -5.24 -10.31
C HIS A 86 17.54 -6.25 -11.45
N ASN A 87 16.47 -6.45 -12.21
CA ASN A 87 16.34 -7.36 -13.34
C ASN A 87 16.58 -8.86 -13.04
N GLY A 88 17.00 -9.21 -11.82
CA GLY A 88 17.29 -10.58 -11.39
C GLY A 88 16.19 -11.23 -10.56
N LYS A 89 16.51 -12.36 -9.92
CA LYS A 89 15.55 -13.15 -9.12
C LYS A 89 14.92 -12.37 -7.97
N GLY A 90 15.69 -11.54 -7.28
CA GLY A 90 15.17 -10.73 -6.17
C GLY A 90 14.20 -9.66 -6.64
N ASP A 91 14.45 -9.10 -7.82
CA ASP A 91 13.53 -8.17 -8.49
C ASP A 91 12.22 -8.87 -8.86
N ALA A 92 12.32 -10.00 -9.54
CA ALA A 92 11.17 -10.81 -9.94
C ALA A 92 10.31 -11.24 -8.73
N PHE A 93 10.96 -11.66 -7.64
CA PHE A 93 10.29 -11.94 -6.36
C PHE A 93 9.56 -10.71 -5.82
N ARG A 94 10.22 -9.54 -5.80
CA ARG A 94 9.63 -8.29 -5.29
C ARG A 94 8.33 -7.95 -6.01
N HIS A 95 8.33 -7.98 -7.35
CA HIS A 95 7.15 -7.71 -8.17
C HIS A 95 6.03 -8.74 -7.96
N CYS A 96 6.39 -10.03 -7.88
CA CYS A 96 5.45 -11.10 -7.55
C CYS A 96 4.82 -10.88 -6.17
N TYR A 97 5.63 -10.70 -5.14
CA TYR A 97 5.13 -10.66 -3.78
C TYR A 97 4.34 -9.38 -3.49
N TRP A 98 4.75 -8.23 -4.04
CA TRP A 98 3.97 -6.99 -3.98
C TRP A 98 2.56 -7.18 -4.55
N ASN A 99 2.45 -7.77 -5.75
CA ASN A 99 1.14 -8.03 -6.35
C ASN A 99 0.32 -9.05 -5.57
N ALA A 100 0.96 -10.09 -5.02
CA ALA A 100 0.27 -11.07 -4.18
C ALA A 100 -0.30 -10.41 -2.90
N LEU A 101 0.48 -9.56 -2.25
CA LEU A 101 0.06 -8.77 -1.08
C LEU A 101 -1.12 -7.86 -1.42
N MET A 102 -1.06 -7.16 -2.56
CA MET A 102 -2.18 -6.31 -3.00
C MET A 102 -3.46 -7.13 -3.24
N VAL A 103 -3.38 -8.32 -3.82
CA VAL A 103 -4.57 -9.18 -3.99
C VAL A 103 -5.19 -9.55 -2.66
N ILE A 104 -4.37 -9.84 -1.64
CA ILE A 104 -4.83 -10.22 -0.31
C ILE A 104 -5.51 -9.05 0.40
N GLU A 105 -4.99 -7.83 0.27
CA GLU A 105 -5.43 -6.67 1.05
C GLU A 105 -6.51 -5.83 0.36
N ILE A 106 -6.38 -5.62 -0.94
CA ILE A 106 -7.23 -4.68 -1.71
C ILE A 106 -7.91 -5.36 -2.91
N GLY A 107 -7.66 -6.65 -3.13
CA GLY A 107 -8.29 -7.43 -4.20
C GLY A 107 -7.60 -7.34 -5.56
N GLY A 108 -7.92 -8.31 -6.42
CA GLY A 108 -7.22 -8.51 -7.69
C GLY A 108 -7.37 -7.40 -8.72
N SER A 109 -8.53 -6.74 -8.77
CA SER A 109 -8.81 -5.67 -9.74
C SER A 109 -7.96 -4.42 -9.45
N ASP A 110 -7.93 -4.01 -8.18
CA ASP A 110 -7.16 -2.84 -7.75
C ASP A 110 -5.67 -3.13 -7.82
N ALA A 111 -5.23 -4.32 -7.39
CA ALA A 111 -3.86 -4.78 -7.54
C ALA A 111 -3.37 -4.68 -9.00
N LYS A 112 -4.18 -5.12 -9.96
CA LYS A 112 -3.83 -5.03 -11.39
C LYS A 112 -3.74 -3.58 -11.85
N SER A 113 -4.74 -2.76 -11.52
CA SER A 113 -4.81 -1.37 -11.99
C SER A 113 -3.64 -0.56 -11.46
N ILE A 114 -3.30 -0.72 -10.17
CA ILE A 114 -2.17 -0.06 -9.52
C ILE A 114 -0.85 -0.53 -10.13
N ALA A 115 -0.64 -1.85 -10.25
CA ALA A 115 0.59 -2.39 -10.82
C ALA A 115 0.79 -1.99 -12.28
N ASP A 116 -0.23 -2.08 -13.13
CA ASP A 116 -0.15 -1.66 -14.53
C ASP A 116 0.21 -0.16 -14.66
N ASN A 117 -0.33 0.67 -13.77
CA ASN A 117 -0.02 2.10 -13.73
C ASN A 117 1.42 2.38 -13.29
N HIS A 118 1.93 1.64 -12.30
CA HIS A 118 3.34 1.69 -11.88
C HIS A 118 4.28 1.44 -13.08
N GLU A 119 3.94 0.47 -13.93
CA GLU A 119 4.73 0.15 -15.12
C GLU A 119 4.57 1.13 -16.29
N GLN A 120 3.74 2.18 -16.21
CA GLN A 120 3.58 3.12 -17.34
C GLN A 120 4.85 3.93 -17.63
N GLY A 121 5.69 4.18 -16.61
CA GLY A 121 6.96 4.88 -16.76
C GLY A 121 8.10 4.03 -17.34
N SER A 122 7.96 2.70 -17.35
CA SER A 122 8.98 1.77 -17.86
C SER A 122 8.70 1.38 -19.32
N SER A 123 9.70 0.80 -19.99
CA SER A 123 9.56 0.34 -21.39
C SER A 123 10.48 -0.84 -21.72
N GLY A 124 10.21 -1.50 -22.84
CA GLY A 124 11.04 -2.60 -23.34
C GLY A 124 10.95 -3.86 -22.47
N ARG A 125 12.07 -4.60 -22.40
CA ARG A 125 12.10 -5.93 -21.77
C ARG A 125 11.87 -5.90 -20.26
N GLU A 126 12.28 -4.83 -19.59
CA GLU A 126 12.11 -4.65 -18.14
C GLU A 126 10.62 -4.58 -17.79
N LYS A 127 9.89 -3.66 -18.44
CA LYS A 127 8.42 -3.60 -18.35
C LYS A 127 7.73 -4.94 -18.61
N ASP A 128 8.17 -5.66 -19.63
CA ASP A 128 7.61 -6.98 -19.97
C ASP A 128 7.90 -8.05 -18.91
N MET A 129 9.01 -7.92 -18.18
CA MET A 129 9.38 -8.79 -17.06
C MET A 129 8.53 -8.46 -15.83
N ASP A 130 8.43 -7.17 -15.49
CA ASP A 130 7.66 -6.67 -14.35
C ASP A 130 6.16 -7.00 -14.51
N LEU A 131 5.55 -6.71 -15.66
CA LEU A 131 4.15 -7.03 -15.93
C LEU A 131 3.83 -8.53 -15.80
N LYS A 132 4.76 -9.41 -16.23
CA LYS A 132 4.59 -10.87 -16.11
C LYS A 132 4.70 -11.33 -14.66
N ASN A 133 5.67 -10.80 -13.92
CA ASN A 133 5.87 -11.13 -12.51
C ASN A 133 4.74 -10.57 -11.63
N ASN A 134 4.26 -9.36 -11.93
CA ASN A 134 3.05 -8.77 -11.33
C ASN A 134 1.83 -9.70 -11.54
N ALA A 135 1.64 -10.23 -12.75
CA ALA A 135 0.56 -11.16 -13.05
C ALA A 135 0.69 -12.50 -12.30
N SER A 136 1.90 -13.04 -12.15
CA SER A 136 2.15 -14.24 -11.33
C SER A 136 1.86 -14.00 -9.87
N GLY A 137 2.26 -12.84 -9.33
CA GLY A 137 1.92 -12.40 -7.99
C GLY A 137 0.43 -12.40 -7.72
N ARG A 138 -0.37 -11.81 -8.63
CA ARG A 138 -1.83 -11.80 -8.47
C ARG A 138 -2.45 -13.20 -8.46
N ARG A 139 -1.91 -14.13 -9.25
CA ARG A 139 -2.35 -15.54 -9.24
C ARG A 139 -2.00 -16.22 -7.92
N ILE A 140 -0.78 -16.03 -7.43
CA ILE A 140 -0.30 -16.65 -6.18
C ILE A 140 -1.02 -16.09 -4.95
N GLY A 141 -1.32 -14.79 -4.92
CA GLY A 141 -2.01 -14.15 -3.81
C GLY A 141 -3.49 -14.51 -3.66
N ASN A 142 -4.12 -15.05 -4.71
CA ASN A 142 -5.55 -15.34 -4.69
C ASN A 142 -5.89 -16.48 -3.71
N GLY A 143 -6.52 -16.13 -2.59
CA GLY A 143 -6.87 -17.07 -1.51
C GLY A 143 -5.69 -17.49 -0.62
N ALA A 144 -4.52 -16.85 -0.77
CA ALA A 144 -3.34 -17.13 0.05
C ALA A 144 -3.31 -16.27 1.32
N THR A 145 -2.57 -16.73 2.33
CA THR A 145 -2.10 -15.85 3.41
C THR A 145 -0.88 -15.06 2.93
N LYS A 146 -0.49 -13.97 3.63
CA LYS A 146 0.73 -13.22 3.30
C LYS A 146 1.98 -14.10 3.30
N GLU A 147 2.10 -14.95 4.31
CA GLU A 147 3.21 -15.91 4.40
C GLU A 147 3.16 -16.94 3.26
N GLY A 148 1.98 -17.47 2.93
CA GLY A 148 1.79 -18.37 1.80
C GLY A 148 2.16 -17.71 0.48
N ALA A 149 1.77 -16.46 0.28
CA ALA A 149 2.14 -15.66 -0.88
C ALA A 149 3.64 -15.41 -0.96
N LYS A 150 4.29 -15.08 0.17
CA LYS A 150 5.75 -14.93 0.25
C LYS A 150 6.45 -16.21 -0.18
N ASN A 151 6.08 -17.33 0.43
CA ASN A 151 6.68 -18.62 0.15
C ASN A 151 6.42 -19.08 -1.30
N GLY A 152 5.22 -18.83 -1.83
CA GLY A 152 4.87 -19.12 -3.22
C GLY A 152 5.67 -18.31 -4.23
N CYS A 153 5.77 -16.99 -4.04
CA CYS A 153 6.58 -16.13 -4.90
C CYS A 153 8.08 -16.46 -4.80
N LYS A 154 8.56 -16.79 -3.60
CA LYS A 154 9.94 -17.24 -3.39
C LYS A 154 10.22 -18.54 -4.14
N ALA A 155 9.35 -19.54 -4.01
CA ALA A 155 9.48 -20.80 -4.72
C ALA A 155 9.47 -20.59 -6.25
N ALA A 156 8.55 -19.76 -6.76
CA ALA A 156 8.49 -19.45 -8.19
C ALA A 156 9.77 -18.76 -8.69
N ALA A 157 10.32 -17.81 -7.94
CA ALA A 157 11.58 -17.14 -8.28
C ALA A 157 12.77 -18.12 -8.27
N ASP A 158 12.84 -18.99 -7.26
CA ASP A 158 13.94 -19.92 -7.08
C ASP A 158 13.95 -21.00 -8.17
N ASN A 159 12.77 -21.51 -8.53
CA ASN A 159 12.55 -22.51 -9.58
C ASN A 159 12.71 -21.95 -11.00
N GLY A 160 12.74 -20.63 -11.18
CA GLY A 160 12.83 -19.99 -12.49
C GLY A 160 11.47 -19.87 -13.22
N ASP A 161 10.37 -19.95 -12.47
CA ASP A 161 9.01 -19.74 -13.00
C ASP A 161 8.68 -18.25 -13.20
N LEU A 162 9.46 -17.37 -12.56
CA LEU A 162 9.40 -15.92 -12.76
C LEU A 162 10.38 -15.46 -13.83
N VAL A 163 10.05 -14.37 -14.52
CA VAL A 163 10.87 -13.80 -15.59
C VAL A 163 11.98 -12.94 -15.00
N VAL A 164 13.19 -13.05 -15.56
CA VAL A 164 14.38 -12.25 -15.23
C VAL A 164 15.09 -11.85 -16.53
N LEU A 165 16.03 -10.90 -16.47
CA LEU A 165 16.83 -10.43 -17.63
C LEU A 165 18.33 -10.65 -17.44
#